data_AF-L2F614-F1
#
_entry.id   AF-L2F614-F1
#
_cell.length_a   1.000
_cell.length_b   1.000
_cell.length_c   1.000
_cell.angle_alpha   90.00
_cell.angle_beta   90.00
_cell.angle_gamma   90.00
#
_symmetry.space_group_name_H-M   'P 1'
#
loop_
_entity.id
_entity.type
_entity.pdbx_description
1 polymer ?
#
loop_
_entity_poly.entity_id
_entity_poly.type
_entity_poly.pdbx_seq_one_letter_code
_entity_poly.pdbx_strand_id
1 'polypeptide(L)'
;MKEITEANKRKQIIERYLAKLSKDDPNLYYASAYNVARDVHRLIKEQMNYLDVDEQNLVRKLSVDDVAMILGFNHSTNSTNSSSTNSNSTN
;
A
#
# COMPACT_ATOMS: atom_id res chain seq x y z
N MET A 1 1.42 -28.64 5.94
CA MET A 1 1.49 -27.73 4.77
C MET A 1 0.77 -26.45 5.16
N LYS A 2 1.42 -25.28 5.13
CA LYS A 2 0.72 -24.01 5.39
C LYS A 2 -0.15 -23.71 4.16
N GLU A 3 -1.46 -23.68 4.34
CA GLU A 3 -2.40 -23.21 3.33
C GLU A 3 -2.00 -21.77 2.95
N ILE A 4 -1.61 -21.56 1.70
CA ILE A 4 -1.31 -20.21 1.21
C ILE A 4 -2.65 -19.56 0.92
N THR A 5 -3.13 -18.74 1.86
CA THR A 5 -4.36 -17.99 1.69
C THR A 5 -4.25 -17.01 0.51
N GLU A 6 -5.38 -16.67 -0.10
CA GLU A 6 -5.44 -15.67 -1.18
C GLU A 6 -4.87 -14.31 -0.76
N ALA A 7 -4.94 -13.97 0.53
CA ALA A 7 -4.29 -12.79 1.08
C ALA A 7 -2.75 -12.87 1.01
N ASN A 8 -2.18 -14.04 1.30
CA ASN A 8 -0.73 -14.25 1.18
C ASN A 8 -0.28 -14.20 -0.28
N LYS A 9 -1.06 -14.76 -1.22
CA LYS A 9 -0.77 -14.66 -2.67
C LYS A 9 -0.79 -13.21 -3.14
N ARG A 10 -1.81 -12.43 -2.75
CA ARG A 10 -1.86 -10.99 -3.06
C ARG A 10 -0.63 -10.25 -2.55
N LYS A 11 -0.22 -10.52 -1.30
CA LYS A 11 0.99 -9.94 -0.71
C LYS A 11 2.24 -10.28 -1.52
N GLN A 12 2.43 -11.56 -1.89
CA GLN A 12 3.57 -11.99 -2.69
C GLN A 12 3.63 -11.29 -4.05
N ILE A 13 2.50 -11.13 -4.73
CA ILE A 13 2.43 -10.41 -6.01
C ILE A 13 2.85 -8.95 -5.80
N ILE A 14 2.27 -8.27 -4.81
CA ILE A 14 2.59 -6.87 -4.51
C ILE A 14 4.07 -6.69 -4.17
N GLU A 15 4.64 -7.55 -3.32
CA GLU A 15 6.06 -7.51 -2.95
C GLU A 15 6.98 -7.73 -4.16
N ARG A 16 6.60 -8.62 -5.08
CA ARG A 16 7.33 -8.85 -6.34
C ARG A 16 7.40 -7.57 -7.19
N TYR A 17 6.29 -6.85 -7.31
CA TYR A 17 6.25 -5.60 -8.07
C TYR A 17 6.93 -4.43 -7.34
N LEU A 18 6.84 -4.38 -6.00
CA LEU A 18 7.61 -3.42 -5.20
C LEU A 18 9.11 -3.63 -5.40
N ALA A 19 9.60 -4.87 -5.35
CA ALA A 19 11.01 -5.16 -5.57
C ALA A 19 11.49 -4.74 -6.98
N LYS A 20 10.65 -4.95 -8.00
CA LYS A 20 10.93 -4.47 -9.37
C LYS A 20 10.99 -2.95 -9.42
N LEU A 21 10.01 -2.27 -8.83
CA LEU A 21 9.96 -0.81 -8.79
C LEU A 21 11.17 -0.22 -8.07
N SER A 22 11.55 -0.75 -6.90
CA SER A 22 12.72 -0.31 -6.14
C SER A 22 14.04 -0.50 -6.87
N LYS A 23 14.11 -1.46 -7.79
CA LYS A 23 15.29 -1.69 -8.63
C LYS A 23 15.36 -0.67 -9.77
N ASP A 24 14.21 -0.32 -10.34
CA ASP A 24 14.12 0.57 -11.49
C ASP A 24 14.15 2.06 -11.09
N ASP A 25 13.68 2.41 -9.89
CA ASP A 25 13.68 3.78 -9.36
C ASP A 25 14.33 3.87 -7.96
N PRO A 26 15.60 4.30 -7.88
CA PRO A 26 16.28 4.55 -6.61
C PRO A 26 15.63 5.65 -5.75
N ASN A 27 14.89 6.59 -6.36
CA ASN A 27 14.24 7.69 -5.62
C ASN A 27 13.03 7.22 -4.83
N LEU A 28 12.55 5.99 -5.08
CA LEU A 28 11.44 5.39 -4.36
C LEU A 28 11.67 5.36 -2.85
N TYR A 29 12.93 5.30 -2.40
CA TYR A 29 13.30 5.37 -0.99
C TYR A 29 12.84 6.66 -0.30
N TYR A 30 12.74 7.76 -1.05
CA TYR A 30 12.33 9.07 -0.56
C TYR A 30 10.86 9.39 -0.89
N ALA A 31 10.16 8.50 -1.60
CA ALA A 31 8.77 8.69 -1.94
C ALA A 31 7.87 8.49 -0.71
N SER A 32 6.74 9.19 -0.68
CA SER A 32 5.73 8.94 0.34
C SER A 32 5.16 7.53 0.18
N ALA A 33 4.77 6.92 1.30
CA ALA A 33 4.17 5.59 1.32
C ALA A 33 2.98 5.45 0.33
N TYR A 34 2.16 6.49 0.22
CA TYR A 34 1.04 6.54 -0.73
C TYR A 34 1.52 6.56 -2.20
N ASN A 35 2.57 7.32 -2.50
CA ASN A 35 3.14 7.35 -3.85
C ASN A 35 3.73 5.99 -4.22
N VAL A 36 4.46 5.34 -3.31
CA VAL A 36 4.97 3.98 -3.51
C VAL A 36 3.82 3.01 -3.81
N ALA A 37 2.75 3.03 -3.01
CA ALA A 37 1.59 2.16 -3.23
C ALA A 37 0.91 2.43 -4.58
N ARG A 38 0.78 3.71 -4.96
CA ARG A 38 0.21 4.12 -6.25
C ARG A 38 1.05 3.63 -7.42
N ASP A 39 2.37 3.74 -7.34
CA ASP A 39 3.28 3.31 -8.42
C ASP A 39 3.31 1.79 -8.55
N VAL A 40 3.31 1.06 -7.43
CA VAL A 40 3.16 -0.40 -7.43
C VAL A 40 1.82 -0.80 -8.04
N HIS A 41 0.72 -0.15 -7.65
CA HIS A 41 -0.62 -0.42 -8.22
C HIS A 41 -0.64 -0.18 -9.73
N ARG A 42 -0.09 0.94 -10.19
CA ARG A 42 0.06 1.25 -11.61
C ARG A 42 0.84 0.17 -12.34
N LEU A 43 1.99 -0.23 -11.81
CA LEU A 43 2.85 -1.25 -12.41
C LEU A 43 2.15 -2.61 -12.52
N ILE A 44 1.38 -3.00 -11.50
CA ILE A 44 0.56 -4.21 -11.51
C ILE A 44 -0.49 -4.13 -12.62
N LYS A 45 -1.17 -2.98 -12.81
CA LYS A 45 -2.17 -2.81 -13.86
C LYS A 45 -1.55 -2.85 -15.26
N GLU A 46 -0.41 -2.20 -15.45
CA GLU A 46 0.31 -2.18 -16.73
C GLU A 46 0.81 -3.57 -17.13
N GLN A 47 1.22 -4.38 -16.15
CA GLN A 47 1.79 -5.71 -16.37
C GLN A 47 0.82 -6.84 -16.06
N MET A 48 -0.48 -6.54 -15.92
CA MET A 48 -1.50 -7.52 -15.55
C MET A 48 -1.58 -8.68 -16.54
N ASN A 49 -1.30 -8.42 -17.83
CA ASN A 49 -1.31 -9.44 -18.88
C ASN A 49 -0.17 -10.49 -18.75
N TYR A 50 0.86 -10.21 -17.95
CA TYR A 50 1.96 -11.15 -17.68
C TYR A 50 1.71 -12.05 -16.47
N LEU A 51 0.63 -11.78 -15.72
CA LEU A 51 0.17 -12.62 -14.61
C LEU A 51 -0.67 -13.79 -15.15
N ASP A 52 -0.66 -14.91 -14.45
CA ASP A 52 -1.61 -15.99 -14.75
C ASP A 52 -3.06 -15.58 -14.40
N VAL A 53 -4.05 -16.36 -14.85
CA VAL A 53 -5.47 -16.03 -14.67
C VAL A 53 -5.86 -15.91 -13.19
N ASP A 54 -5.27 -16.72 -12.32
CA ASP A 54 -5.57 -16.73 -10.89
C ASP A 54 -4.97 -15.51 -10.18
N GLU A 55 -3.71 -15.19 -10.48
CA GLU A 55 -3.03 -13.97 -10.05
C GLU A 55 -3.77 -12.71 -10.55
N GLN A 56 -4.22 -12.70 -11.81
CA GLN A 56 -5.03 -11.60 -12.35
C GLN A 56 -6.31 -11.40 -11.56
N ASN A 57 -7.04 -12.48 -11.26
CA ASN A 57 -8.28 -12.41 -10.47
C ASN A 57 -8.05 -11.86 -9.07
N LEU A 58 -6.89 -12.17 -8.47
CA LEU A 58 -6.51 -11.69 -7.15
C LEU A 58 -6.23 -10.20 -7.08
N VAL A 59 -5.63 -9.62 -8.13
CA VAL A 59 -5.20 -8.22 -8.13
C VAL A 59 -6.10 -7.28 -8.93
N ARG A 60 -7.04 -7.84 -9.72
CA ARG A 60 -7.94 -7.04 -10.57
C ARG A 60 -8.75 -6.01 -9.79
N LYS A 61 -9.19 -6.36 -8.57
CA LYS A 61 -10.04 -5.49 -7.73
C LYS A 61 -9.27 -4.69 -6.68
N LEU A 62 -7.94 -4.81 -6.62
CA LEU A 62 -7.14 -4.03 -5.67
C LEU A 62 -7.19 -2.54 -6.01
N SER A 63 -7.45 -1.74 -4.97
CA SER A 63 -7.25 -0.30 -4.95
C SER A 63 -5.83 0.06 -4.52
N VAL A 64 -5.47 1.34 -4.63
CA VAL A 64 -4.21 1.87 -4.10
C VAL A 64 -4.15 1.71 -2.57
N ASP A 65 -5.27 1.92 -1.89
CA ASP A 65 -5.36 1.79 -0.43
C ASP A 65 -5.17 0.33 0.03
N ASP A 66 -5.70 -0.63 -0.73
CA ASP A 66 -5.46 -2.06 -0.45
C ASP A 66 -3.96 -2.39 -0.57
N VAL A 67 -3.29 -1.85 -1.60
CA VAL A 67 -1.84 -2.04 -1.79
C VAL A 67 -1.07 -1.39 -0.64
N ALA A 68 -1.41 -0.17 -0.25
CA ALA A 68 -0.80 0.52 0.88
C ALA A 68 -0.97 -0.28 2.18
N MET A 69 -2.18 -0.77 2.45
CA MET A 69 -2.48 -1.60 3.62
C MET A 69 -1.67 -2.89 3.63
N ILE A 70 -1.58 -3.58 2.49
CA ILE A 70 -0.81 -4.83 2.37
C ILE A 70 0.70 -4.60 2.56
N LEU A 71 1.21 -3.45 2.09
CA LEU A 71 2.60 -3.03 2.31
C LEU A 71 2.88 -2.55 3.75
N GLY A 72 1.86 -2.49 4.62
CA GLY A 72 2.00 -2.04 5.99
C GLY A 72 2.14 -0.52 6.13
N PHE A 73 1.79 0.23 5.08
CA PHE A 73 1.72 1.68 5.11
C PHE A 73 0.46 2.10 5.85
N ASN A 74 0.55 2.18 7.18
CA ASN A 74 -0.51 2.76 7.98
C ASN A 74 -0.59 4.25 7.65
N HIS A 75 -1.71 4.68 7.04
CA HIS A 75 -2.07 6.09 7.01
C HIS A 75 -2.29 6.48 8.47
N SER A 76 -1.23 6.97 9.13
CA SER A 76 -1.33 7.53 10.47
C SER A 76 -2.20 8.77 10.34
N THR A 77 -3.51 8.55 10.47
CA THR A 77 -4.43 9.60 10.84
C THR A 77 -4.00 9.97 12.25
N ASN A 78 -3.11 10.97 12.33
CA ASN A 78 -2.89 11.70 13.55
C ASN A 78 -4.29 12.18 13.97
N SER A 79 -4.91 11.48 14.92
CA SER A 79 -6.03 12.01 15.67
C SER A 79 -5.42 13.07 16.58
N THR A 80 -5.18 14.24 16.00
CA THR A 80 -4.77 15.44 16.70
C THR A 80 -5.94 15.82 17.58
N ASN A 81 -5.94 15.34 18.81
CA ASN A 81 -6.89 15.74 19.82
C ASN A 81 -6.51 17.17 20.26
N SER A 82 -6.81 18.14 19.39
CA SER A 82 -6.61 19.57 19.63
C SER A 82 -7.95 20.20 19.97
N SER A 83 -8.26 20.29 21.27
CA SER A 83 -9.08 21.30 21.97
C SER A 83 -9.65 20.66 23.24
N SER A 84 -9.15 21.00 24.43
CA SER A 84 -9.71 22.13 25.15
C SER A 84 -8.68 22.73 26.12
N THR A 85 -8.15 23.90 25.76
CA THR A 85 -7.51 24.84 26.67
C THR A 85 -8.59 25.39 27.59
N ASN A 86 -8.61 24.97 28.85
CA ASN A 86 -9.45 25.59 29.88
C ASN A 86 -8.78 26.90 30.31
N SER A 87 -9.14 27.99 29.65
CA SER A 87 -8.85 29.35 30.09
C SER A 87 -10.00 29.84 30.98
N ASN A 88 -10.00 29.46 32.26
CA ASN A 88 -10.83 30.17 33.24
C ASN A 88 -10.05 31.38 33.77
N SER A 89 -10.36 32.49 33.12
CA SER A 89 -10.08 33.86 33.49
C SER A 89 -10.55 34.15 34.91
N THR A 90 -9.68 34.83 35.67
CA THR A 90 -10.00 35.63 36.85
C THR A 90 -11.20 36.55 36.62
N ASN A 91 -12.12 36.57 37.58
CA ASN A 91 -12.62 37.81 38.20
C ASN A 91 -13.17 37.51 39.59
#